data_AF-A0A1G3Z9I1-F1
#
_entry.id   AF-A0A1G3Z9I1-F1
#
_cell.length_a   1.000
_cell.length_b   1.000
_cell.length_c   1.000
_cell.angle_alpha   90.00
_cell.angle_beta   90.00
_cell.angle_gamma   90.00
#
_symmetry.space_group_name_H-M   'P 1'
#
loop_
_entity.id
_entity.type
_entity.pdbx_description
1 polymer ?
#
loop_
_entity_poly.entity_id
_entity_poly.type
_entity_poly.pdbx_seq_one_letter_code
_entity_poly.pdbx_strand_id
1 'polypeptide(L)'
;MDALIQPHCRKSLTLKDRLFLQTIHGRSIPEQTLDEWLDHERTLHVLLDSPEIFDISSSLYFYVLSRQLLMKRDIDDRDLADYMASLLCQGMFSRYFLDFSGGSLHFYSFDVLDRIERATNAYEHFSLGVQLGNISLLLTGLFPDFLEQRAERNGAPRCSYYENIGRAQFYAAGEHPLAKRHGLSQIFANLAENFDATKETITYISKNVCFLGEDFWAYQKFLS
;
A
#
# COMPACT_ATOMS: atom_id res chain seq x y z
N MET A 1 15.75 -7.41 10.17
CA MET A 1 15.57 -7.56 8.70
C MET A 1 14.08 -7.59 8.48
N ASP A 2 13.49 -6.47 8.07
CA ASP A 2 12.07 -6.46 7.75
C ASP A 2 11.85 -7.27 6.49
N ALA A 3 10.92 -8.22 6.56
CA ALA A 3 10.56 -9.09 5.46
C ALA A 3 10.00 -8.25 4.30
N LEU A 4 10.36 -8.61 3.07
CA LEU A 4 9.75 -8.03 1.87
C LEU A 4 8.23 -8.18 1.94
N ILE A 5 7.49 -7.10 1.65
CA ILE A 5 6.03 -7.14 1.54
C ILE A 5 5.64 -8.16 0.45
N GLN A 6 4.64 -8.98 0.76
CA GLN A 6 4.08 -9.99 -0.14
C GLN A 6 2.59 -9.71 -0.35
N PRO A 7 2.03 -9.98 -1.54
CA PRO A 7 0.59 -9.88 -1.81
C PRO A 7 -0.16 -11.03 -1.13
N HIS A 8 -0.51 -10.85 0.15
CA HIS A 8 -0.98 -11.93 1.00
C HIS A 8 -2.33 -11.69 1.68
N CYS A 9 -2.97 -10.54 1.47
CA CYS A 9 -4.27 -10.20 2.06
C CYS A 9 -5.37 -11.22 1.71
N ARG A 10 -5.43 -11.71 0.47
CA ARG A 10 -6.42 -12.75 0.09
C ARG A 10 -6.20 -14.08 0.82
N LYS A 11 -4.94 -14.42 1.08
CA LYS A 11 -4.56 -15.66 1.79
C LYS A 11 -4.71 -15.52 3.29
N SER A 12 -4.63 -14.30 3.82
CA SER A 12 -4.79 -14.01 5.26
C SER A 12 -6.22 -13.75 5.69
N LEU A 13 -7.21 -13.95 4.82
CA LEU A 13 -8.63 -13.81 5.17
C LEU A 13 -9.02 -14.76 6.30
N THR A 14 -9.56 -14.16 7.36
CA THR A 14 -9.98 -14.84 8.58
C THR A 14 -11.28 -15.61 8.37
N LEU A 15 -11.66 -16.43 9.36
CA LEU A 15 -12.97 -17.09 9.35
C LEU A 15 -14.12 -16.05 9.34
N LYS A 16 -13.94 -14.92 10.04
CA LYS A 16 -14.93 -13.85 10.10
C LYS A 16 -15.12 -13.18 8.74
N ASP A 17 -14.02 -12.94 8.02
CA ASP A 17 -14.06 -12.41 6.65
C ASP A 17 -14.87 -13.32 5.72
N ARG A 18 -14.67 -14.64 5.82
CA ARG A 18 -15.39 -15.63 5.01
C ARG A 18 -16.87 -15.67 5.36
N LEU A 19 -17.22 -15.62 6.65
CA LEU A 19 -18.61 -15.58 7.09
C LEU A 19 -19.30 -14.29 6.62
N PHE A 20 -18.63 -13.14 6.70
CA PHE A 20 -19.13 -11.87 6.18
C PHE A 20 -19.39 -11.93 4.67
N LEU A 21 -18.47 -12.48 3.88
CA LEU A 21 -18.70 -12.64 2.44
C LEU A 21 -19.88 -13.59 2.14
N GLN A 22 -20.09 -14.62 2.96
CA GLN A 22 -21.25 -15.53 2.84
C GLN A 22 -22.58 -14.83 3.13
N THR A 23 -22.65 -13.92 4.10
CA THR A 23 -23.90 -13.18 4.37
C THR A 23 -24.29 -12.26 3.21
N ILE A 24 -23.31 -11.73 2.47
CA ILE A 24 -23.54 -10.87 1.30
C ILE A 24 -24.08 -11.68 0.11
N HIS A 25 -23.46 -12.82 -0.17
CA HIS A 25 -23.69 -13.58 -1.41
C HIS A 25 -24.64 -14.79 -1.26
N GLY A 26 -24.99 -15.16 -0.02
CA GLY A 26 -26.10 -16.08 0.27
C GLY A 26 -25.88 -17.57 -0.07
N ARG A 27 -24.62 -18.04 -0.25
CA ARG A 27 -24.29 -19.45 -0.56
C ARG A 27 -23.04 -19.97 0.16
N SER A 28 -22.90 -21.28 0.29
CA SER A 28 -21.62 -21.95 0.59
C SER A 28 -20.77 -22.01 -0.68
N ILE A 29 -19.51 -21.57 -0.61
CA ILE A 29 -18.62 -21.44 -1.78
C ILE A 29 -17.76 -22.71 -1.97
N PRO A 30 -17.66 -23.26 -3.18
CA PRO A 30 -16.47 -23.97 -3.63
C PRO A 30 -15.33 -22.96 -3.85
N GLU A 31 -14.15 -23.17 -3.25
CA GLU A 31 -12.96 -22.29 -3.19
C GLU A 31 -12.61 -21.48 -4.47
N GLN A 32 -13.07 -21.93 -5.63
CA GLN A 32 -12.88 -21.33 -6.96
C GLN A 32 -13.64 -20.00 -7.20
N THR A 33 -14.60 -19.58 -6.37
CA THR A 33 -15.34 -18.31 -6.57
C THR A 33 -15.01 -17.18 -5.58
N LEU A 34 -13.96 -17.31 -4.76
CA LEU A 34 -13.62 -16.29 -3.76
C LEU A 34 -13.22 -14.95 -4.41
N ASP A 35 -12.37 -14.98 -5.45
CA ASP A 35 -11.94 -13.75 -6.14
C ASP A 35 -13.13 -13.03 -6.79
N GLU A 36 -14.10 -13.76 -7.35
CA GLU A 36 -15.31 -13.18 -7.93
C GLU A 36 -16.14 -12.44 -6.88
N TRP A 37 -16.20 -12.97 -5.66
CA TRP A 37 -16.94 -12.35 -4.57
C TRP A 37 -16.25 -11.09 -4.06
N LEU A 38 -14.91 -11.10 -4.00
CA LEU A 38 -14.14 -9.92 -3.62
C LEU A 38 -14.19 -8.82 -4.69
N ASP A 39 -14.27 -9.21 -5.96
CA ASP A 39 -14.37 -8.30 -7.11
C ASP A 39 -15.80 -7.75 -7.33
N HIS A 40 -16.81 -8.27 -6.64
CA HIS A 40 -18.20 -7.86 -6.83
C HIS A 40 -18.49 -6.51 -6.15
N GLU A 41 -19.08 -5.54 -6.87
CA GLU A 41 -19.38 -4.18 -6.36
C GLU A 41 -20.23 -4.20 -5.08
N ARG A 42 -21.22 -5.10 -5.01
CA ARG A 42 -22.03 -5.36 -3.80
C ARG A 42 -21.17 -5.56 -2.53
N THR A 43 -20.02 -6.23 -2.65
CA THR A 43 -19.12 -6.46 -1.52
C THR A 43 -18.56 -5.13 -0.99
N LEU A 44 -18.16 -4.22 -1.88
CA LEU A 44 -17.71 -2.88 -1.50
C LEU A 44 -18.85 -2.07 -0.86
N HIS A 45 -20.03 -2.07 -1.47
CA HIS A 45 -21.18 -1.33 -0.95
C HIS A 45 -21.52 -1.75 0.49
N VAL A 46 -21.68 -3.05 0.74
CA VAL A 46 -21.99 -3.55 2.09
C VAL A 46 -20.85 -3.25 3.07
N LEU A 47 -19.59 -3.33 2.62
CA LEU A 47 -18.42 -3.08 3.44
C LEU A 47 -18.29 -1.60 3.86
N LEU A 48 -18.72 -0.66 3.02
CA LEU A 48 -18.72 0.79 3.33
C LEU A 48 -19.99 1.24 4.08
N ASP A 49 -21.14 0.61 3.82
CA ASP A 49 -22.44 1.03 4.36
C ASP A 49 -22.77 0.44 5.74
N SER A 50 -22.07 -0.60 6.20
CA SER A 50 -22.39 -1.30 7.46
C SER A 50 -21.73 -0.62 8.68
N PRO A 51 -22.47 -0.07 9.65
CA PRO A 51 -21.90 0.55 10.86
C PRO A 51 -21.29 -0.46 11.85
N GLU A 52 -21.51 -1.76 11.64
CA GLU A 52 -21.02 -2.88 12.46
C GLU A 52 -19.76 -3.55 11.83
N ILE A 53 -18.89 -2.76 11.20
CA ILE A 53 -17.56 -3.15 10.63
C ILE A 53 -16.61 -3.80 11.67
N PHE A 54 -16.99 -3.85 12.96
CA PHE A 54 -16.13 -4.18 14.11
C PHE A 54 -15.57 -5.61 14.18
N ASP A 55 -15.69 -6.45 13.15
CA ASP A 55 -15.14 -7.81 13.21
C ASP A 55 -14.49 -8.35 11.92
N ILE A 56 -14.35 -7.53 10.87
CA ILE A 56 -13.61 -7.90 9.65
C ILE A 56 -12.13 -7.50 9.73
N SER A 57 -11.27 -8.21 9.00
CA SER A 57 -9.84 -7.92 8.98
C SER A 57 -9.51 -6.70 8.10
N SER A 58 -8.43 -5.99 8.46
CA SER A 58 -7.83 -4.97 7.59
C SER A 58 -7.42 -5.51 6.23
N SER A 59 -7.07 -6.80 6.15
CA SER A 59 -6.76 -7.49 4.89
C SER A 59 -7.96 -7.55 3.96
N LEU A 60 -9.14 -7.94 4.45
CA LEU A 60 -10.36 -7.93 3.63
C LEU A 60 -10.70 -6.51 3.20
N TYR A 61 -10.70 -5.59 4.16
CA TYR A 61 -11.06 -4.19 3.94
C TYR A 61 -10.21 -3.52 2.86
N PHE A 62 -8.89 -3.54 3.03
CA PHE A 62 -8.00 -2.90 2.07
C PHE A 62 -7.93 -3.65 0.75
N TYR A 63 -8.09 -4.99 0.72
CA TYR A 63 -8.13 -5.72 -0.55
C TYR A 63 -9.32 -5.31 -1.40
N VAL A 64 -10.55 -5.41 -0.86
CA VAL A 64 -11.78 -5.10 -1.61
C VAL A 64 -11.74 -3.64 -2.09
N LEU A 65 -11.34 -2.71 -1.22
CA LEU A 65 -11.25 -1.30 -1.57
C LEU A 65 -10.20 -1.03 -2.67
N SER A 66 -8.99 -1.58 -2.51
CA SER A 66 -7.89 -1.46 -3.48
C SER A 66 -8.31 -2.00 -4.85
N ARG A 67 -8.90 -3.19 -4.85
CA ARG A 67 -9.31 -3.90 -6.05
C ARG A 67 -10.36 -3.11 -6.85
N GLN A 68 -11.40 -2.63 -6.18
CA GLN A 68 -12.48 -1.88 -6.81
C GLN A 68 -12.01 -0.55 -7.40
N LEU A 69 -11.13 0.16 -6.69
CA LEU A 69 -10.61 1.44 -7.18
C LEU A 69 -9.62 1.28 -8.33
N LEU A 70 -8.80 0.22 -8.33
CA LEU A 70 -7.92 -0.11 -9.46
C LEU A 70 -8.74 -0.53 -10.70
N MET A 71 -9.77 -1.35 -10.53
CA MET A 71 -10.66 -1.73 -11.65
C MET A 71 -11.37 -0.53 -12.28
N LYS A 72 -11.80 0.45 -11.47
CA LYS A 72 -12.38 1.72 -11.96
C LYS A 72 -11.40 2.58 -12.77
N ARG A 73 -10.11 2.26 -12.72
CA ARG A 73 -9.02 2.92 -13.44
C ARG A 73 -8.45 2.02 -14.56
N ASP A 74 -9.19 0.99 -14.95
CA ASP A 74 -8.80 0.01 -15.97
C ASP A 74 -7.53 -0.81 -15.62
N ILE A 75 -7.19 -0.89 -14.32
CA ILE A 75 -6.08 -1.70 -13.81
C ILE A 75 -6.63 -3.01 -13.26
N ASP A 76 -6.72 -4.02 -14.13
CA ASP A 76 -7.19 -5.36 -13.77
C ASP A 76 -6.04 -6.30 -13.37
N ASP A 77 -5.43 -6.02 -12.22
CA ASP A 77 -4.39 -6.88 -11.62
C ASP A 77 -4.70 -7.17 -10.15
N ARG A 78 -5.03 -8.43 -9.86
CA ARG A 78 -5.35 -8.89 -8.50
C ARG A 78 -4.13 -8.94 -7.60
N ASP A 79 -2.96 -9.30 -8.12
CA ASP A 79 -1.74 -9.40 -7.33
C ASP A 79 -1.23 -7.99 -6.96
N LEU A 80 -1.38 -7.03 -7.87
CA LEU A 80 -1.15 -5.61 -7.57
C LEU A 80 -2.12 -5.08 -6.51
N ALA A 81 -3.42 -5.38 -6.63
CA ALA A 81 -4.41 -4.98 -5.62
C ALA A 81 -4.10 -5.58 -4.24
N ASP A 82 -3.70 -6.84 -4.21
CA ASP A 82 -3.30 -7.57 -3.01
C ASP A 82 -2.00 -7.02 -2.39
N TYR A 83 -1.03 -6.66 -3.23
CA TYR A 83 0.19 -5.99 -2.80
C TYR A 83 -0.09 -4.61 -2.20
N MET A 84 -0.90 -3.79 -2.88
CA MET A 84 -1.29 -2.46 -2.39
C MET A 84 -2.07 -2.57 -1.07
N ALA A 85 -2.98 -3.53 -0.95
CA ALA A 85 -3.69 -3.80 0.29
C ALA A 85 -2.75 -4.23 1.42
N SER A 86 -1.76 -5.07 1.11
CA SER A 86 -0.74 -5.51 2.07
C SER A 86 0.15 -4.33 2.51
N LEU A 87 0.46 -3.42 1.58
CA LEU A 87 1.20 -2.19 1.84
C LEU A 87 0.38 -1.24 2.74
N LEU A 88 -0.92 -1.07 2.50
CA LEU A 88 -1.81 -0.27 3.35
C LEU A 88 -2.00 -0.89 4.73
N CYS A 89 -2.17 -2.22 4.82
CA CYS A 89 -2.21 -2.94 6.09
C CYS A 89 -0.96 -2.67 6.94
N GLN A 90 0.22 -2.64 6.33
CA GLN A 90 1.47 -2.38 7.04
C GLN A 90 1.68 -0.88 7.29
N GLY A 91 1.43 -0.03 6.31
CA GLY A 91 1.68 1.41 6.37
C GLY A 91 0.74 2.16 7.33
N MET A 92 -0.54 1.77 7.40
CA MET A 92 -1.53 2.43 8.25
C MET A 92 -1.48 1.96 9.71
N PHE A 93 -1.13 0.70 9.95
CA PHE A 93 -1.19 0.08 11.28
C PHE A 93 0.16 -0.11 11.96
N SER A 94 1.27 0.27 11.32
CA SER A 94 2.58 -0.03 11.89
C SER A 94 3.57 1.13 11.88
N ARG A 95 4.53 0.96 12.78
CA ARG A 95 5.82 1.61 12.80
C ARG A 95 6.60 1.47 11.48
N TYR A 96 6.14 0.78 10.44
CA TYR A 96 6.85 0.66 9.15
C TYR A 96 7.33 2.00 8.61
N PHE A 97 6.48 3.04 8.67
CA PHE A 97 6.89 4.38 8.27
C PHE A 97 7.91 4.99 9.25
N LEU A 98 7.68 4.84 10.56
CA LEU A 98 8.51 5.38 11.63
C LEU A 98 9.88 4.68 11.75
N ASP A 99 9.92 3.36 11.76
CA ASP A 99 11.11 2.52 11.87
C ASP A 99 12.00 2.69 10.64
N PHE A 100 11.42 2.76 9.43
CA PHE A 100 12.21 3.02 8.22
C PHE A 100 12.75 4.45 8.19
N SER A 101 11.97 5.42 8.69
CA SER A 101 12.40 6.82 8.78
C SER A 101 13.26 7.11 10.03
N GLY A 102 13.70 6.07 10.76
CA GLY A 102 14.59 6.21 11.92
C GLY A 102 13.96 6.94 13.11
N GLY A 103 12.63 6.89 13.24
CA GLY A 103 11.86 7.52 14.31
C GLY A 103 11.50 8.98 14.05
N SER A 104 11.83 9.54 12.88
CA SER A 104 11.45 10.91 12.50
C SER A 104 10.74 10.92 11.17
N LEU A 105 9.63 11.65 11.02
CA LEU A 105 8.97 11.85 9.71
C LEU A 105 9.84 12.68 8.73
N HIS A 106 11.04 13.07 9.15
CA HIS A 106 12.08 13.60 8.27
C HIS A 106 12.70 12.46 7.47
N PHE A 107 11.93 11.95 6.52
CA PHE A 107 12.41 11.07 5.47
C PHE A 107 13.44 11.83 4.62
N TYR A 108 14.72 11.68 4.95
CA TYR A 108 15.80 12.01 4.04
C TYR A 108 16.00 10.79 3.14
N SER A 109 15.28 10.78 2.02
CA SER A 109 15.52 9.86 0.90
C SER A 109 17.02 9.67 0.60
N PHE A 110 17.82 10.73 0.78
CA PHE A 110 19.27 10.71 0.67
C PHE A 110 19.95 9.68 1.59
N ASP A 111 19.52 9.56 2.85
CA ASP A 111 20.12 8.60 3.79
C ASP A 111 19.82 7.16 3.36
N VAL A 112 18.63 6.93 2.81
CA VAL A 112 18.23 5.61 2.29
C VAL A 112 18.98 5.31 0.99
N LEU A 113 19.14 6.29 0.10
CA LEU A 113 19.92 6.16 -1.12
C LEU A 113 21.40 5.86 -0.81
N ASP A 114 21.99 6.55 0.16
CA ASP A 114 23.35 6.26 0.64
C ASP A 114 23.46 4.84 1.22
N ARG A 115 22.43 4.37 1.96
CA ARG A 115 22.36 2.98 2.43
C ARG A 115 22.23 1.96 1.29
N ILE A 116 21.50 2.28 0.22
CA ILE A 116 21.40 1.44 -0.98
C ILE A 116 22.78 1.36 -1.64
N GLU A 117 23.47 2.49 -1.82
CA GLU A 117 24.83 2.53 -2.41
C GLU A 117 25.86 1.75 -1.58
N ARG A 118 25.72 1.78 -0.25
CA ARG A 118 26.59 1.06 0.69
C ARG A 118 26.16 -0.37 0.97
N ALA A 119 25.10 -0.86 0.34
CA ALA A 119 24.59 -2.20 0.57
C ALA A 119 25.68 -3.25 0.31
N THR A 120 25.85 -4.16 1.27
CA THR A 120 26.95 -5.15 1.25
C THR A 120 26.66 -6.33 0.34
N ASN A 121 25.38 -6.56 0.02
CA ASN A 121 24.93 -7.70 -0.76
C ASN A 121 23.71 -7.36 -1.62
N ALA A 122 23.46 -8.16 -2.66
CA ALA A 122 22.40 -7.94 -3.63
C ALA A 122 20.99 -7.97 -3.01
N TYR A 123 20.77 -8.77 -1.97
CA TYR A 123 19.47 -8.83 -1.29
C TYR A 123 19.21 -7.54 -0.50
N GLU A 124 20.20 -7.02 0.21
CA GLU A 124 20.11 -5.77 0.94
C GLU A 124 19.84 -4.60 -0.01
N HIS A 125 20.61 -4.48 -1.11
CA HIS A 125 20.39 -3.44 -2.12
C HIS A 125 18.96 -3.49 -2.69
N PHE A 126 18.51 -4.68 -3.09
CA PHE A 126 17.17 -4.91 -3.61
C PHE A 126 16.08 -4.58 -2.58
N SER A 127 16.22 -5.07 -1.35
CA SER A 127 15.22 -4.87 -0.28
C SER A 127 15.10 -3.40 0.11
N LEU A 128 16.21 -2.68 0.21
CA LEU A 128 16.20 -1.24 0.50
C LEU A 128 15.57 -0.44 -0.65
N GLY A 129 15.85 -0.80 -1.90
CA GLY A 129 15.21 -0.20 -3.08
C GLY A 129 13.69 -0.39 -3.07
N VAL A 130 13.21 -1.62 -2.84
CA VAL A 130 11.78 -1.92 -2.73
C VAL A 130 11.12 -1.12 -1.59
N GLN A 131 11.76 -1.05 -0.42
CA GLN A 131 11.25 -0.29 0.72
C GLN A 131 11.18 1.22 0.41
N LEU A 132 12.19 1.77 -0.26
CA LEU A 132 12.20 3.16 -0.73
C LEU A 132 11.06 3.42 -1.73
N GLY A 133 10.80 2.47 -2.64
CA GLY A 133 9.66 2.50 -3.56
C GLY A 133 8.31 2.55 -2.84
N ASN A 134 8.09 1.61 -1.93
CA ASN A 134 6.88 1.47 -1.12
C ASN A 134 6.60 2.72 -0.28
N ILE A 135 7.61 3.24 0.40
CA ILE A 135 7.43 4.40 1.27
C ILE A 135 7.22 5.67 0.46
N SER A 136 7.88 5.80 -0.70
CA SER A 136 7.61 6.92 -1.62
C SER A 136 6.15 6.91 -2.09
N LEU A 137 5.61 5.73 -2.44
CA LEU A 137 4.21 5.58 -2.86
C LEU A 137 3.23 5.90 -1.72
N LEU A 138 3.47 5.36 -0.51
CA LEU A 138 2.63 5.66 0.65
C LEU A 138 2.70 7.14 1.05
N LEU A 139 3.89 7.73 1.08
CA LEU A 139 4.09 9.13 1.46
C LEU A 139 3.36 10.08 0.51
N THR A 140 3.52 9.87 -0.79
CA THR A 140 2.89 10.70 -1.83
C THR A 140 1.39 10.44 -1.94
N GLY A 141 0.93 9.21 -1.67
CA GLY A 141 -0.48 8.86 -1.68
C GLY A 141 -1.26 9.33 -0.44
N LEU A 142 -0.72 9.10 0.76
CA LEU A 142 -1.38 9.39 2.03
C LEU A 142 -1.23 10.84 2.47
N PHE A 143 -0.10 11.49 2.17
CA PHE A 143 0.24 12.81 2.71
C PHE A 143 0.69 13.84 1.65
N PRO A 144 0.03 13.95 0.47
CA PRO A 144 0.47 14.88 -0.58
C PRO A 144 0.45 16.35 -0.11
N ASP A 145 -0.61 16.76 0.60
CA ASP A 145 -0.78 18.14 1.06
C ASP A 145 0.28 18.54 2.12
N PHE A 146 0.75 17.58 2.92
CA PHE A 146 1.83 17.79 3.88
C PHE A 146 3.18 18.02 3.17
N LEU A 147 3.47 17.25 2.12
CA LEU A 147 4.71 17.38 1.35
C LEU A 147 4.81 18.77 0.69
N GLU A 148 3.72 19.24 0.08
CA GLU A 148 3.70 20.56 -0.56
C GLU A 148 3.86 21.68 0.48
N GLN A 149 3.12 21.64 1.59
CA GLN A 149 3.29 22.64 2.66
C GLN A 149 4.70 22.65 3.26
N ARG A 150 5.31 21.48 3.44
CA ARG A 150 6.69 21.36 3.93
C ARG A 150 7.70 21.89 2.92
N ALA A 151 7.51 21.63 1.63
CA ALA A 151 8.35 22.14 0.56
C ALA A 151 8.31 23.67 0.50
N GLU A 152 7.12 24.27 0.61
CA GLU A 152 6.93 25.72 0.63
C GLU A 152 7.56 26.40 1.85
N ARG A 153 7.44 25.81 3.04
CA ARG A 153 7.93 26.40 4.29
C ARG A 153 9.43 26.23 4.50
N ASN A 154 9.97 25.06 4.15
CA ASN A 154 11.33 24.65 4.56
C ASN A 154 12.27 24.40 3.37
N GLY A 155 11.84 24.64 2.13
CA GLY A 155 12.63 24.33 0.93
C GLY A 155 12.91 22.83 0.74
N ALA A 156 12.10 21.97 1.36
CA ALA A 156 12.23 20.52 1.24
C ALA A 156 11.82 20.04 -0.17
N PRO A 157 12.20 18.81 -0.58
CA PRO A 157 11.74 18.25 -1.84
C PRO A 157 10.22 18.17 -1.93
N ARG A 158 9.67 18.52 -3.11
CA ARG A 158 8.23 18.46 -3.42
C ARG A 158 7.73 17.03 -3.60
N CYS A 159 6.41 16.84 -3.70
CA CYS A 159 5.79 15.53 -3.91
C CYS A 159 6.40 14.80 -5.13
N SER A 160 6.58 15.51 -6.24
CA SER A 160 7.17 14.97 -7.49
C SER A 160 8.56 14.35 -7.34
N TYR A 161 9.37 14.82 -6.39
CA TYR A 161 10.67 14.22 -6.12
C TYR A 161 10.54 12.79 -5.59
N TYR A 162 9.62 12.57 -4.64
CA TYR A 162 9.35 11.24 -4.08
C TYR A 162 8.66 10.33 -5.10
N GLU A 163 7.76 10.87 -5.92
CA GLU A 163 7.13 10.12 -7.02
C GLU A 163 8.18 9.57 -8.00
N ASN A 164 9.14 10.40 -8.40
CA ASN A 164 10.23 9.99 -9.30
C ASN A 164 11.12 8.92 -8.68
N ILE A 165 11.45 9.05 -7.39
CA ILE A 165 12.20 8.03 -6.66
C ILE A 165 11.40 6.73 -6.62
N GLY A 166 10.14 6.79 -6.21
CA GLY A 166 9.28 5.62 -6.09
C GLY A 166 9.19 4.84 -7.40
N ARG A 167 8.93 5.56 -8.49
CA ARG A 167 8.87 4.99 -9.84
C ARG A 167 10.18 4.33 -10.25
N ALA A 168 11.30 5.02 -10.05
CA ALA A 168 12.62 4.50 -10.41
C ALA A 168 12.98 3.23 -9.62
N GLN A 169 12.65 3.20 -8.33
CA GLN A 169 12.92 2.02 -7.49
C GLN A 169 12.04 0.83 -7.86
N PHE A 170 10.75 1.04 -8.16
CA PHE A 170 9.90 -0.05 -8.65
C PHE A 170 10.35 -0.57 -10.01
N TYR A 171 10.76 0.32 -10.93
CA TYR A 171 11.32 -0.11 -12.22
C TYR A 171 12.57 -0.98 -12.02
N ALA A 172 13.53 -0.51 -11.22
CA ALA A 172 14.75 -1.26 -10.94
C ALA A 172 14.47 -2.59 -10.21
N ALA A 173 13.50 -2.60 -9.29
CA ALA A 173 13.10 -3.80 -8.58
C ALA A 173 12.44 -4.84 -9.50
N GLY A 174 11.59 -4.40 -10.45
CA GLY A 174 10.92 -5.29 -11.42
C GLY A 174 11.91 -6.09 -12.28
N GLU A 175 12.98 -5.42 -12.71
CA GLU A 175 14.07 -6.00 -13.52
C GLU A 175 15.05 -6.86 -12.69
N HIS A 176 14.98 -6.81 -11.36
CA HIS A 176 15.94 -7.50 -10.52
C HIS A 176 15.64 -9.02 -10.40
N PRO A 177 16.64 -9.92 -10.50
CA PRO A 177 16.42 -11.37 -10.41
C PRO A 177 15.72 -11.85 -9.13
N LEU A 178 15.90 -11.13 -8.02
CA LEU A 178 15.21 -11.43 -6.76
C LEU A 178 13.70 -11.20 -6.85
N ALA A 179 13.23 -10.20 -7.61
CA ALA A 179 11.79 -10.02 -7.80
C ALA A 179 11.18 -11.23 -8.50
N LYS A 180 11.85 -11.80 -9.50
CA LYS A 180 11.40 -13.03 -10.16
C LYS A 180 11.36 -14.22 -9.19
N ARG A 181 12.38 -14.35 -8.33
CA ARG A 181 12.42 -15.41 -7.29
C ARG A 181 11.28 -15.29 -6.28
N HIS A 182 10.85 -14.06 -5.97
CA HIS A 182 9.75 -13.80 -5.05
C HIS A 182 8.37 -13.65 -5.73
N GLY A 183 8.29 -13.77 -7.07
CA GLY A 183 7.04 -13.57 -7.81
C GLY A 183 6.54 -12.13 -7.84
N LEU A 184 7.42 -11.14 -7.64
CA LEU A 184 7.08 -9.71 -7.53
C LEU A 184 7.41 -8.89 -8.78
N SER A 185 8.08 -9.47 -9.79
CA SER A 185 8.54 -8.72 -10.98
C SER A 185 7.39 -7.98 -11.68
N GLN A 186 6.28 -8.65 -11.96
CA GLN A 186 5.15 -8.02 -12.65
C GLN A 186 4.49 -6.93 -11.79
N ILE A 187 4.37 -7.17 -10.49
CA ILE A 187 3.79 -6.20 -9.54
C ILE A 187 4.63 -4.91 -9.55
N PHE A 188 5.96 -5.03 -9.45
CA PHE A 188 6.85 -3.87 -9.47
C PHE A 188 6.87 -3.16 -10.83
N ALA A 189 6.83 -3.90 -11.94
CA ALA A 189 6.68 -3.31 -13.26
C ALA A 189 5.37 -2.50 -13.37
N ASN A 190 4.25 -3.08 -12.93
CA ASN A 190 2.94 -2.43 -12.94
C ASN A 190 2.88 -1.22 -12.01
N LEU A 191 3.54 -1.26 -10.85
CA LEU A 191 3.66 -0.12 -9.93
C LEU A 191 4.49 1.02 -10.52
N ALA A 192 5.56 0.71 -11.26
CA ALA A 192 6.36 1.73 -11.93
C ALA A 192 5.58 2.40 -13.08
N GLU A 193 4.88 1.60 -13.88
CA GLU A 193 4.07 2.10 -15.00
C GLU A 193 2.86 2.91 -14.50
N ASN A 194 2.11 2.37 -13.54
CA ASN A 194 0.86 2.94 -13.06
C ASN A 194 1.01 3.75 -11.76
N PHE A 195 2.21 4.23 -11.45
CA PHE A 195 2.52 4.87 -10.16
C PHE A 195 1.50 5.96 -9.76
N ASP A 196 1.15 6.85 -10.70
CA ASP A 196 0.21 7.94 -10.42
C ASP A 196 -1.21 7.42 -10.17
N ALA A 197 -1.69 6.46 -10.96
CA ALA A 197 -3.01 5.86 -10.76
C ALA A 197 -3.10 5.11 -9.43
N THR A 198 -2.03 4.40 -9.04
CA THR A 198 -1.93 3.74 -7.73
C THR A 198 -1.88 4.76 -6.59
N LYS A 199 -1.05 5.81 -6.71
CA LYS A 199 -0.97 6.92 -5.75
C LYS A 199 -2.32 7.59 -5.56
N GLU A 200 -3.00 7.97 -6.64
CA GLU A 200 -4.31 8.61 -6.56
C GLU A 200 -5.37 7.70 -5.95
N THR A 201 -5.26 6.38 -6.14
CA THR A 201 -6.11 5.40 -5.44
C THR A 201 -5.87 5.46 -3.94
N ILE A 202 -4.62 5.46 -3.49
CA ILE A 202 -4.26 5.62 -2.08
C ILE A 202 -4.74 6.97 -1.52
N THR A 203 -4.59 8.06 -2.28
CA THR A 203 -5.10 9.39 -1.90
C THR A 203 -6.61 9.40 -1.76
N TYR A 204 -7.33 8.74 -2.66
CA TYR A 204 -8.79 8.62 -2.56
C TYR A 204 -9.18 7.88 -1.28
N ILE A 205 -8.52 6.76 -0.97
CA ILE A 205 -8.75 5.98 0.25
C ILE A 205 -8.50 6.85 1.49
N SER A 206 -7.37 7.55 1.52
CA SER A 206 -7.01 8.46 2.62
C SER A 206 -8.04 9.55 2.86
N LYS A 207 -8.55 10.18 1.79
CA LYS A 207 -9.49 11.32 1.89
C LYS A 207 -10.94 10.93 2.15
N ASN A 208 -11.39 9.77 1.67
CA ASN A 208 -12.82 9.43 1.62
C ASN A 208 -13.22 8.23 2.47
N VAL A 209 -12.26 7.38 2.85
CA VAL A 209 -12.58 6.03 3.37
C VAL A 209 -11.91 5.78 4.73
N CYS A 210 -10.72 6.33 4.96
CA CYS A 210 -10.06 6.28 6.28
C CYS A 210 -10.66 7.28 7.29
N PHE A 211 -11.90 7.05 7.72
CA PHE A 211 -12.35 7.41 9.07
C PHE A 211 -12.51 6.13 9.90
N LEU A 212 -11.37 5.60 10.37
CA LEU A 212 -11.32 4.52 11.35
C LEU A 212 -10.40 4.94 12.49
N GLY A 213 -11.01 5.43 13.58
CA GLY A 213 -10.39 5.53 14.90
C GLY A 213 -9.48 6.72 15.15
N GLU A 214 -9.42 7.16 16.40
CA GLU A 214 -8.93 8.45 16.90
C GLU A 214 -7.41 8.72 16.75
N ASP A 215 -6.65 7.89 16.02
CA ASP A 215 -5.20 8.03 15.89
C ASP A 215 -4.73 9.03 14.83
N PHE A 216 -5.64 9.60 14.03
CA PHE A 216 -5.28 10.67 13.07
C PHE A 216 -4.69 11.91 13.79
N TRP A 217 -5.15 12.19 15.03
CA TRP A 217 -4.62 13.28 15.86
C TRP A 217 -3.23 12.99 16.43
N ALA A 218 -2.84 11.72 16.58
CA ALA A 218 -1.50 11.35 17.03
C ALA A 218 -0.46 11.70 15.97
N TYR A 219 -0.78 11.54 14.68
CA TYR A 219 0.11 11.92 13.57
C TYR A 219 0.30 13.43 13.45
N GLN A 220 -0.73 14.24 13.73
CA GLN A 220 -0.63 15.70 13.66
C GLN A 220 0.39 16.29 14.65
N LYS A 221 0.58 15.65 15.80
CA LYS A 221 1.63 15.98 16.79
C LYS A 221 3.06 15.67 16.33
N PHE A 222 3.24 14.80 15.33
CA PHE A 222 4.54 14.52 14.70
C PHE A 222 4.83 15.43 13.50
N LEU A 223 3.85 16.22 13.04
CA LEU A 223 3.97 17.18 11.93
C LEU A 223 4.23 18.62 12.38
N SER A 224 4.14 18.90 13.69
CA SER A 224 4.47 20.18 14.35
C SER A 224 5.87 20.14 14.96
#